data_AF-A0A840H719-F1
#
_entry.id   AF-A0A840H719-F1
#
_cell.length_a   1.000
_cell.length_b   1.000
_cell.length_c   1.000
_cell.angle_alpha   90.00
_cell.angle_beta   90.00
_cell.angle_gamma   90.00
#
_symmetry.space_group_name_H-M   'P 1'
#
loop_
_entity.id
_entity.type
_entity.pdbx_description
1 polymer ?
#
loop_
_entity_poly.entity_id
_entity_poly.type
_entity_poly.pdbx_seq_one_letter_code
_entity_poly.pdbx_strand_id
1 'polypeptide(L)'
;MRNRLYYVITRHLPSMLPREEHLKLSKEAALALLSAGRMREAVSSMMTNIVKSPSSALPHEIHAFGICAAAAGDTRAVREYIEGFI
;
A
#
# COMPACT_ATOMS: atom_id res chain seq x y z
N MET A 1 14.82 22.16 -41.62
CA MET A 1 13.87 22.92 -40.77
C MET A 1 13.39 22.03 -39.63
N ARG A 2 13.49 22.50 -38.39
CA ARG A 2 13.04 21.86 -37.13
C ARG A 2 11.52 22.01 -36.94
N ASN A 3 11.00 21.29 -35.92
CA ASN A 3 9.70 21.40 -35.25
C ASN A 3 8.58 20.57 -35.88
N ARG A 4 7.69 19.85 -35.18
CA ARG A 4 7.21 19.79 -33.78
C ARG A 4 6.20 18.62 -33.84
N LEU A 5 6.11 17.59 -33.01
CA LEU A 5 5.83 17.53 -31.58
C LEU A 5 5.66 16.03 -31.27
N TYR A 6 6.65 15.40 -30.66
CA TYR A 6 6.47 14.15 -29.92
C TYR A 6 5.72 14.49 -28.64
N TYR A 7 4.41 14.70 -28.69
CA TYR A 7 3.65 15.06 -27.49
C TYR A 7 2.18 14.67 -27.60
N VAL A 8 1.92 13.37 -27.79
CA VAL A 8 0.73 12.79 -27.20
C VAL A 8 1.22 11.76 -26.21
N ILE A 9 1.54 12.31 -25.04
CA ILE A 9 1.62 11.63 -23.75
C ILE A 9 0.67 10.44 -23.77
N THR A 10 1.23 9.24 -23.88
CA THR A 10 0.60 8.01 -23.44
C THR A 10 0.28 8.23 -21.96
N ARG A 11 -0.91 8.79 -21.71
CA ARG A 11 -1.49 8.84 -20.38
C ARG A 11 -1.47 7.40 -19.90
N HIS A 12 -0.56 7.16 -18.96
CA HIS A 12 -0.41 5.94 -18.22
C HIS A 12 -1.82 5.57 -17.74
N LEU A 13 -2.47 4.58 -18.38
CA LEU A 13 -3.58 3.91 -17.73
C LEU A 13 -2.99 3.44 -16.40
N PRO A 14 -3.50 3.87 -15.24
CA PRO A 14 -3.19 3.13 -14.03
C PRO A 14 -3.66 1.71 -14.34
N SER A 15 -2.73 0.76 -14.34
CA SER A 15 -3.02 -0.64 -14.57
C SER A 15 -4.26 -0.98 -13.76
N MET A 16 -5.38 -1.27 -14.41
CA MET A 16 -6.61 -1.71 -13.75
C MET A 16 -6.39 -3.15 -13.28
N LEU A 17 -5.42 -3.38 -12.39
CA LEU A 17 -5.35 -4.64 -11.69
C LEU A 17 -6.61 -4.71 -10.82
N PRO A 18 -7.26 -5.87 -10.76
CA PRO A 18 -8.35 -6.09 -9.81
C PRO A 18 -7.90 -5.67 -8.41
N ARG A 19 -8.83 -5.13 -7.61
CA ARG A 19 -8.57 -4.71 -6.22
C ARG A 19 -7.84 -5.80 -5.43
N GLU A 20 -8.19 -7.06 -5.65
CA GLU A 20 -7.59 -8.24 -5.01
C GLU A 20 -6.11 -8.42 -5.37
N GLU A 21 -5.74 -8.17 -6.62
CA GLU A 21 -4.35 -8.28 -7.08
C GLU A 21 -3.51 -7.10 -6.56
N HIS A 22 -4.07 -5.89 -6.55
CA HIS A 22 -3.46 -4.75 -5.86
C HIS A 22 -3.26 -5.01 -4.37
N LEU A 23 -4.25 -5.60 -3.70
CA LEU A 23 -4.16 -5.94 -2.29
C LEU A 23 -3.10 -7.01 -2.04
N LYS A 24 -3.04 -8.05 -2.87
CA LYS A 24 -2.03 -9.11 -2.78
C LYS A 24 -0.61 -8.53 -2.88
N LEU A 25 -0.35 -7.72 -3.91
CA LEU A 25 0.94 -7.05 -4.08
C LEU A 25 1.28 -6.12 -2.91
N SER A 26 0.27 -5.41 -2.38
CA SER A 26 0.42 -4.57 -1.19
C SER A 26 0.86 -5.39 0.04
N LYS A 27 0.20 -6.53 0.28
CA LYS A 27 0.53 -7.42 1.40
C LYS A 27 1.93 -8.01 1.24
N GLU A 28 2.29 -8.47 0.05
CA GLU A 28 3.62 -9.01 -0.25
C GLU A 28 4.72 -7.97 0.03
N ALA A 29 4.55 -6.74 -0.45
CA ALA A 29 5.49 -5.66 -0.20
C ALA A 29 5.60 -5.31 1.30
N ALA A 30 4.47 -5.26 2.01
CA ALA A 30 4.45 -4.98 3.44
C ALA A 30 5.11 -6.10 4.27
N LEU A 31 4.89 -7.36 3.91
CA LEU A 31 5.52 -8.51 4.56
C LEU A 31 7.03 -8.55 4.31
N ALA A 32 7.50 -8.16 3.12
CA ALA A 32 8.91 -8.03 2.83
C ALA A 32 9.57 -6.94 3.72
N LEU A 33 8.91 -5.79 3.88
CA LEU A 33 9.37 -4.73 4.78
C LEU A 33 9.39 -5.18 6.24
N LEU A 34 8.36 -5.92 6.68
CA LEU A 34 8.29 -6.47 8.03
C LEU A 34 9.42 -7.47 8.29
N SER A 35 9.73 -8.34 7.33
CA SER A 35 10.81 -9.33 7.42
C SER A 35 12.19 -8.67 7.48
N ALA A 36 12.33 -7.47 6.90
CA ALA A 36 13.51 -6.62 7.02
C ALA A 36 13.55 -5.79 8.33
N GLY A 37 12.60 -5.96 9.26
CA GLY A 37 12.50 -5.19 10.50
C GLY A 37 11.96 -3.77 10.34
N ARG A 38 11.49 -3.40 9.13
CA ARG A 38 11.03 -2.04 8.79
C ARG A 38 9.53 -1.88 9.07
N MET A 39 9.14 -2.06 10.33
CA MET A 39 7.72 -2.10 10.75
C MET A 39 6.90 -0.87 10.37
N ARG A 40 7.44 0.34 10.59
CA ARG A 40 6.74 1.60 10.24
C ARG A 40 6.48 1.71 8.73
N GLU A 41 7.44 1.25 7.94
CA GLU A 41 7.33 1.28 6.49
C GLU A 41 6.37 0.21 5.97
N ALA A 42 6.36 -0.98 6.59
CA ALA A 42 5.37 -2.02 6.31
C ALA A 42 3.94 -1.49 6.48
N VAL A 43 3.68 -0.77 7.58
CA VAL A 43 2.37 -0.15 7.84
C VAL A 43 2.06 0.96 6.84
N SER A 44 3.01 1.87 6.58
CA SER A 44 2.84 2.97 5.62
C SER A 44 2.58 2.49 4.18
N SER A 45 3.21 1.38 3.78
CA SER A 45 3.03 0.78 2.46
C SER A 45 1.58 0.31 2.26
N MET A 46 1.00 -0.36 3.28
CA MET A 46 -0.41 -0.74 3.28
C MET A 46 -1.33 0.49 3.20
N MET A 47 -1.01 1.57 3.92
CA MET A 47 -1.81 2.81 3.93
C MET A 47 -1.83 3.51 2.57
N THR A 48 -0.71 3.50 1.84
CA THR A 48 -0.55 4.26 0.58
C THR A 48 -1.38 3.65 -0.57
N ASN A 49 -1.61 2.33 -0.56
CA ASN A 49 -2.41 1.67 -1.59
C ASN A 49 -3.93 1.89 -1.42
N ILE A 50 -4.37 2.20 -0.21
CA ILE A 50 -5.77 2.51 0.13
C ILE A 50 -6.18 3.84 -0.49
N VAL A 51 -5.34 4.86 -0.37
CA VAL A 51 -5.60 6.21 -0.92
C VAL A 51 -5.82 6.18 -2.44
N LYS A 52 -5.32 5.15 -3.13
CA LYS A 52 -5.50 4.96 -4.58
C LYS A 52 -6.77 4.18 -4.95
N SER A 53 -7.48 3.60 -3.99
CA SER A 53 -8.75 2.92 -4.21
C SER A 53 -9.91 3.84 -3.83
N PRO A 54 -10.67 4.38 -4.81
CA PRO A 54 -11.72 5.37 -4.57
C PRO A 54 -12.93 4.85 -3.76
N SER A 55 -12.99 3.55 -3.44
CA SER A 55 -14.03 2.95 -2.60
C SER A 55 -13.61 2.69 -1.15
N SER A 56 -12.37 2.99 -0.78
CA SER A 56 -11.80 2.58 0.51
C SER A 56 -12.00 3.63 1.60
N ALA A 57 -13.26 3.82 2.00
CA ALA A 57 -13.56 4.34 3.34
C ALA A 57 -13.21 3.26 4.38
N LEU A 58 -11.93 2.95 4.51
CA LEU A 58 -11.48 2.07 5.58
C LEU A 58 -11.52 2.84 6.91
N PRO A 59 -12.02 2.22 7.99
CA PRO A 59 -12.04 2.89 9.29
C PRO A 59 -10.62 3.30 9.68
N HIS A 60 -10.44 4.59 10.02
CA HIS A 60 -9.19 5.12 10.55
C HIS A 60 -8.64 4.30 11.73
N GLU A 61 -9.53 3.60 12.44
CA GLU A 61 -9.27 2.70 13.56
C GLU A 61 -8.38 1.51 13.17
N ILE A 62 -8.54 0.92 11.98
CA ILE A 62 -7.71 -0.20 11.51
C ILE A 62 -6.26 0.28 11.30
N HIS A 63 -6.08 1.52 10.85
CA HIS A 63 -4.75 2.13 10.73
C HIS A 63 -4.11 2.47 12.06
N ALA A 64 -4.90 2.92 13.04
CA ALA A 64 -4.41 3.18 14.38
C ALA A 64 -3.78 1.93 14.99
N PHE A 65 -4.41 0.76 14.81
CA PHE A 65 -3.85 -0.51 15.27
C PHE A 65 -2.46 -0.80 14.67
N GLY A 66 -2.32 -0.72 13.35
CA GLY A 66 -1.02 -0.95 12.69
C GLY A 66 0.06 0.03 13.15
N ILE A 67 -0.29 1.32 13.31
CA ILE A 67 0.63 2.35 13.79
C ILE A 67 1.07 2.07 15.24
N CYS A 68 0.13 1.75 16.13
CA CYS A 68 0.43 1.41 17.52
C CYS A 68 1.32 0.16 17.62
N ALA A 69 1.03 -0.89 16.86
CA ALA A 69 1.84 -2.10 16.83
C ALA A 69 3.28 -1.82 16.37
N ALA A 70 3.45 -1.03 15.30
CA ALA A 70 4.77 -0.64 14.80
C ALA A 70 5.53 0.27 15.79
N ALA A 71 4.83 1.13 16.54
CA ALA A 71 5.43 1.97 17.57
C ALA A 71 5.87 1.16 18.80
N ALA A 72 5.12 0.11 19.15
CA ALA A 72 5.43 -0.82 20.23
C ALA A 72 6.52 -1.84 19.87
N GLY A 73 6.89 -1.95 18.58
CA GLY A 73 7.81 -2.98 18.11
C GLY A 73 7.20 -4.39 18.09
N ASP A 74 5.87 -4.50 18.10
CA ASP A 74 5.16 -5.78 18.09
C ASP A 74 5.04 -6.29 16.65
N THR A 75 6.07 -7.04 16.23
CA THR A 75 6.13 -7.67 14.91
C THR A 75 4.94 -8.58 14.62
N ARG A 76 4.39 -9.26 15.64
CA ARG A 76 3.25 -10.17 15.46
C ARG A 76 1.98 -9.37 15.17
N ALA A 77 1.71 -8.34 15.95
CA ALA A 77 0.57 -7.47 15.73
C ALA A 77 0.65 -6.72 14.37
N VAL A 78 1.86 -6.31 13.94
CA VAL A 78 2.03 -5.73 12.59
C VAL A 78 1.71 -6.75 11.49
N ARG A 79 2.10 -8.02 11.66
CA ARG A 79 1.73 -9.08 10.72
C ARG A 79 0.22 -9.30 10.66
N GLU A 80 -0.44 -9.38 11.81
CA GLU A 80 -1.90 -9.53 11.90
C GLU A 80 -2.64 -8.38 11.23
N TYR A 81 -2.17 -7.14 11.39
CA TYR A 81 -2.67 -5.97 10.67
C TYR A 81 -2.58 -6.12 9.14
N ILE A 82 -1.42 -6.58 8.63
CA ILE A 82 -1.20 -6.74 7.18
C ILE A 82 -2.08 -7.87 6.63
N GLU A 83 -2.09 -9.03 7.28
CA GLU A 83 -2.79 -10.21 6.82
C GLU A 83 -4.32 -10.05 6.92
N GLY A 84 -4.81 -9.43 8.00
CA GLY A 84 -6.24 -9.18 8.26
C GLY A 84 -6.87 -8.09 7.39
N PHE A 85 -6.08 -7.44 6.54
CA PHE A 85 -6.56 -6.39 5.66
C PHE A 85 -7.38 -6.96 4.48
N ILE A 86 -8.65 -6.57 4.34
CA ILE A 86 -9.58 -7.09 3.30
C ILE A 86 -9.87 -6.04 2.26
#